data_AF-A0A8J3BTK5-F1
#
_entry.id   AF-A0A8J3BTK5-F1
#
_cell.length_a   1.000
_cell.length_b   1.000
_cell.length_c   1.000
_cell.angle_alpha   90.00
_cell.angle_beta   90.00
_cell.angle_gamma   90.00
#
_symmetry.space_group_name_H-M   'P 1'
#
loop_
_entity.id
_entity.type
_entity.pdbx_description
1 polymer ?
#
loop_
_entity_poly.entity_id
_entity_poly.type
_entity_poly.pdbx_seq_one_letter_code
_entity_poly.pdbx_strand_id
1 'polypeptide(L)'
;MQIQPSVIHQSGRALCRSVAATVGLAAAVAATIATPTAASPAPPTAAQEGRDDPTPALLVRLSADLKRTVASDEIIAAATQLGETLVALRRAPNAGDSSAGFKASSVWAARGDGPFRMISDYLVYDWGCFGDDEICRESRPDLGYMAGHRLSDGHLLMLVWTPAGRPVSAKTAEGATMERSPGVRGWVMWARTRQPWQATVTVTRSDGRTYRLPHQPGGIIDRQP
;
A
#
# COMPACT_ATOMS: atom_id res chain seq x y z
N MET A 1 -7.17 -4.33 51.61
CA MET A 1 -8.09 -3.21 51.87
C MET A 1 -9.17 -3.26 50.79
N GLN A 2 -10.29 -3.92 51.10
CA GLN A 2 -11.46 -4.09 50.25
C GLN A 2 -12.39 -2.90 50.42
N ILE A 3 -12.87 -2.30 49.33
CA ILE A 3 -14.05 -1.42 49.35
C ILE A 3 -14.87 -1.67 48.08
N GLN A 4 -15.91 -2.49 48.22
CA GLN A 4 -17.25 -2.26 47.63
C GLN A 4 -18.16 -1.88 48.81
N PRO A 5 -19.37 -1.27 48.64
CA PRO A 5 -20.27 -1.33 47.47
C PRO A 5 -20.99 0.00 47.15
N SER A 6 -21.85 0.02 46.12
CA SER A 6 -23.29 0.34 46.27
C SER A 6 -23.98 0.44 44.91
N VAL A 7 -24.99 -0.42 44.75
CA VAL A 7 -26.00 -0.44 43.70
C VAL A 7 -27.15 0.47 44.14
N ILE A 8 -27.66 1.33 43.25
CA ILE A 8 -28.98 1.96 43.42
C ILE A 8 -29.81 1.69 42.16
N HIS A 9 -30.83 0.86 42.36
CA HIS A 9 -31.99 0.68 41.50
C HIS A 9 -32.90 1.92 41.62
N GLN A 10 -33.38 2.46 40.50
CA GLN A 10 -34.67 3.16 40.49
C GLN A 10 -35.50 2.75 39.29
N SER A 11 -36.58 2.06 39.62
CA SER A 11 -37.69 1.66 38.76
C SER A 11 -38.72 2.78 38.74
N GLY A 12 -39.22 3.15 37.57
CA GLY A 12 -40.32 4.10 37.41
C GLY A 12 -41.18 3.74 36.21
N ARG A 13 -42.13 2.83 36.38
CA ARG A 13 -43.30 2.67 35.50
C ARG A 13 -44.43 3.53 36.06
N ALA A 14 -45.05 4.36 35.23
CA ALA A 14 -46.41 4.82 35.45
C ALA A 14 -47.14 4.93 34.11
N LEU A 15 -48.33 4.34 34.11
CA LEU A 15 -49.30 4.21 33.03
C LEU A 15 -50.07 5.52 32.78
N CYS A 16 -50.87 5.46 31.70
CA CYS A 16 -52.16 6.13 31.50
C CYS A 16 -52.16 7.56 30.94
N ARG A 17 -52.55 7.72 29.66
CA ARG A 17 -53.94 7.99 29.24
C ARG A 17 -54.01 8.28 27.74
N SER A 18 -54.87 7.55 27.05
CA SER A 18 -55.38 7.91 25.73
C SER A 18 -56.42 9.02 25.86
N VAL A 19 -56.27 10.10 25.09
CA VAL A 19 -57.34 11.05 24.76
C VAL A 19 -57.28 11.29 23.26
N ALA A 20 -58.36 10.95 22.58
CA ALA A 20 -58.61 11.30 21.19
C ALA A 20 -59.26 12.70 21.13
N ALA A 21 -58.77 13.57 20.25
CA ALA A 21 -59.54 14.70 19.71
C ALA A 21 -58.90 15.24 18.42
N THR A 22 -59.57 14.94 17.30
CA THR A 22 -59.90 15.80 16.15
C THR A 22 -58.96 16.94 15.69
N VAL A 23 -58.54 16.80 14.42
CA VAL A 23 -58.56 17.75 13.28
C VAL A 23 -58.10 19.19 13.52
N GLY A 24 -56.97 19.52 12.90
CA GLY A 24 -56.58 20.89 12.56
C GLY A 24 -55.51 20.86 11.45
N LEU A 25 -55.94 21.01 10.20
CA LEU A 25 -55.06 21.17 9.05
C LEU A 25 -54.44 22.57 9.14
N ALA A 26 -53.17 22.66 9.54
CA ALA A 26 -52.38 23.88 9.44
C ALA A 26 -51.10 23.57 8.67
N ALA A 27 -51.07 23.96 7.40
CA ALA A 27 -49.88 23.91 6.56
C ALA A 27 -48.87 24.93 7.08
N ALA A 28 -47.95 24.49 7.95
CA ALA A 28 -46.76 25.26 8.29
C ALA A 28 -45.73 25.07 7.18
N VAL A 29 -45.47 26.12 6.41
CA VAL A 29 -44.34 26.19 5.49
C VAL A 29 -43.07 26.26 6.34
N ALA A 30 -42.48 25.10 6.62
CA ALA A 30 -41.16 25.01 7.19
C ALA A 30 -40.16 25.43 6.10
N ALA A 31 -39.61 26.64 6.23
CA ALA A 31 -38.43 27.05 5.50
C ALA A 31 -37.25 26.20 6.02
N THR A 32 -37.02 25.06 5.37
CA THR A 32 -35.82 24.25 5.58
C THR A 32 -34.64 25.09 5.14
N ILE A 33 -33.91 25.67 6.09
CA ILE A 33 -32.56 26.15 5.82
C ILE A 33 -31.76 24.89 5.53
N ALA A 34 -31.59 24.59 4.25
CA ALA A 34 -30.70 23.55 3.79
C ALA A 34 -29.29 23.92 4.25
N THR A 35 -28.86 23.35 5.38
CA THR A 35 -27.44 23.23 5.68
C THR A 35 -26.79 22.60 4.45
N PRO A 36 -25.80 23.23 3.81
CA PRO A 36 -25.05 22.57 2.76
C PRO A 36 -24.45 21.32 3.38
N THR A 37 -25.00 20.16 3.03
CA THR A 37 -24.39 18.86 3.30
C THR A 37 -22.99 18.95 2.70
N ALA A 38 -21.98 19.05 3.58
CA ALA A 38 -20.60 18.96 3.15
C ALA A 38 -20.49 17.70 2.29
N ALA A 39 -20.13 17.88 1.02
CA ALA A 39 -19.98 16.77 0.11
C ALA A 39 -19.05 15.75 0.78
N SER A 40 -19.55 14.54 1.01
CA SER A 40 -18.73 13.43 1.50
C SER A 40 -17.47 13.39 0.64
N PRO A 41 -16.26 13.38 1.24
CA PRO A 41 -15.03 13.31 0.49
C PRO A 41 -15.12 12.11 -0.46
N ALA A 42 -14.81 12.35 -1.74
CA ALA A 42 -14.80 11.30 -2.74
C ALA A 42 -13.97 10.11 -2.22
N PRO A 43 -14.43 8.86 -2.41
CA PRO A 43 -13.70 7.69 -1.96
C PRO A 43 -12.27 7.72 -2.52
N PRO A 44 -11.27 7.27 -1.75
CA PRO A 44 -9.89 7.29 -2.20
C PRO A 44 -9.74 6.47 -3.49
N THR A 45 -9.15 7.09 -4.51
CA THR A 45 -8.96 6.43 -5.81
C THR A 45 -7.77 5.49 -5.74
N ALA A 46 -8.00 4.25 -6.13
CA ALA A 46 -6.97 3.27 -6.44
C ALA A 46 -7.27 2.67 -7.82
N ALA A 47 -6.24 2.46 -8.62
CA ALA A 47 -6.38 1.66 -9.84
C ALA A 47 -5.12 0.84 -10.08
N GLN A 48 -5.12 0.10 -11.19
CA GLN A 48 -4.17 -0.96 -11.39
C GLN A 48 -3.87 -1.15 -12.89
N GLU A 49 -2.59 -1.26 -13.26
CA GLU A 49 -2.14 -1.62 -14.60
C GLU A 49 -1.02 -2.66 -14.50
N GLY A 50 -1.21 -3.80 -15.16
CA GLY A 50 -0.27 -4.92 -15.09
C GLY A 50 0.79 -4.80 -16.18
N ARG A 51 2.03 -5.17 -15.86
CA ARG A 51 2.91 -5.74 -16.87
C ARG A 51 3.73 -6.87 -16.29
N ASP A 52 3.45 -8.06 -16.81
CA ASP A 52 4.27 -9.25 -16.63
C ASP A 52 5.47 -9.21 -17.57
N ASP A 53 6.61 -9.64 -17.01
CA ASP A 53 7.98 -9.64 -17.52
C ASP A 53 8.55 -8.31 -18.05
N PRO A 54 9.80 -7.98 -17.70
CA PRO A 54 10.49 -6.84 -18.30
C PRO A 54 10.60 -7.07 -19.80
N THR A 55 9.98 -6.20 -20.58
CA THR A 55 9.99 -6.31 -22.03
C THR A 55 11.43 -6.17 -22.55
N PRO A 56 11.79 -6.81 -23.68
CA PRO A 56 13.07 -6.57 -24.33
C PRO A 56 13.34 -5.08 -24.57
N ALA A 57 12.30 -4.30 -24.88
CA ALA A 57 12.39 -2.85 -25.04
C ALA A 57 12.79 -2.12 -23.76
N LEU A 58 12.26 -2.52 -22.60
CA LEU A 58 12.66 -1.98 -21.30
C LEU A 58 14.14 -2.27 -21.03
N LEU A 59 14.59 -3.50 -21.27
CA LEU A 59 15.99 -3.89 -21.04
C LEU A 59 16.95 -3.10 -21.92
N VAL A 60 16.64 -2.93 -23.20
CA VAL A 60 17.43 -2.13 -24.14
C VAL A 60 17.53 -0.69 -23.68
N ARG A 61 16.38 -0.08 -23.35
CA ARG A 61 16.33 1.32 -22.90
C ARG A 61 17.09 1.52 -21.59
N LEU A 62 16.84 0.67 -20.60
CA LEU A 62 17.50 0.74 -19.31
C LEU A 62 19.01 0.52 -19.43
N SER A 63 19.45 -0.41 -20.29
CA SER A 63 20.88 -0.62 -20.55
C SER A 63 21.55 0.60 -21.19
N ALA A 64 20.85 1.26 -22.11
CA ALA A 64 21.34 2.49 -22.75
C ALA A 64 21.47 3.63 -21.73
N ASP A 65 20.45 3.86 -20.92
CA ASP A 65 20.44 4.93 -19.91
C ASP A 65 21.50 4.72 -18.82
N LEU A 66 21.66 3.47 -18.35
CA LEU A 66 22.65 3.12 -17.33
C LEU A 66 24.07 2.92 -17.89
N LYS A 67 24.25 3.01 -19.22
CA LYS A 67 25.53 2.80 -19.92
C LYS A 67 26.20 1.47 -19.57
N ARG A 68 25.40 0.43 -19.33
CA ARG A 68 25.84 -0.95 -19.09
C ARG A 68 24.76 -1.92 -19.52
N THR A 69 25.14 -3.14 -19.88
CA THR A 69 24.15 -4.20 -20.09
C THR A 69 23.41 -4.48 -18.77
N VAL A 70 22.08 -4.44 -18.81
CA VAL A 70 21.21 -4.88 -17.72
C VAL A 70 20.57 -6.20 -18.13
N ALA A 71 20.87 -7.25 -17.39
CA ALA A 71 20.28 -8.55 -17.62
C ALA A 71 18.87 -8.64 -17.01
N SER A 72 18.03 -9.51 -17.58
CA SER A 72 16.65 -9.68 -17.14
C SER A 72 16.55 -10.12 -15.67
N ASP A 73 17.48 -10.95 -15.21
CA ASP A 73 17.56 -11.46 -13.84
C ASP A 73 18.08 -10.44 -12.81
N GLU A 74 18.61 -9.30 -13.27
CA GLU A 74 18.90 -8.15 -12.40
C GLU A 74 17.62 -7.38 -12.04
N ILE A 75 16.56 -7.47 -12.83
CA ILE A 75 15.28 -6.81 -12.54
C ILE A 75 14.53 -7.63 -11.49
N ILE A 76 14.40 -7.07 -10.30
CA ILE A 76 13.56 -7.62 -9.22
C ILE A 76 12.09 -7.38 -9.55
N ALA A 77 11.77 -6.14 -9.92
CA ALA A 77 10.42 -5.72 -10.24
C ALA A 77 10.46 -4.55 -11.22
N ALA A 78 9.53 -4.53 -12.17
CA ALA A 78 9.34 -3.38 -13.04
C ALA A 78 7.86 -3.23 -13.41
N ALA A 79 7.35 -2.01 -13.37
CA ALA A 79 6.02 -1.73 -13.94
C ALA A 79 5.84 -0.25 -14.23
N THR A 80 4.81 0.05 -15.02
CA THR A 80 4.48 1.42 -15.46
C THR A 80 3.07 1.76 -15.02
N GLN A 81 2.90 2.97 -14.48
CA GLN A 81 1.61 3.46 -14.00
C GLN A 81 1.61 4.99 -13.98
N LEU A 82 0.50 5.62 -14.37
CA LEU A 82 0.37 7.10 -14.40
C LEU A 82 1.50 7.78 -15.22
N GLY A 83 1.98 7.11 -16.26
CA GLY A 83 3.08 7.59 -17.10
C GLY A 83 4.47 7.52 -16.45
N GLU A 84 4.60 6.86 -15.30
CA GLU A 84 5.87 6.64 -14.60
C GLU A 84 6.23 5.15 -14.64
N THR A 85 7.41 4.82 -15.15
CA THR A 85 7.99 3.48 -15.10
C THR A 85 8.92 3.38 -13.90
N LEU A 86 8.66 2.46 -12.99
CA LEU A 86 9.54 2.13 -11.87
C LEU A 86 10.26 0.81 -12.15
N VAL A 87 11.55 0.76 -11.84
CA VAL A 87 12.38 -0.45 -11.95
C VAL A 87 13.21 -0.61 -10.68
N ALA A 88 13.10 -1.76 -10.05
CA ALA A 88 13.99 -2.20 -8.98
C ALA A 88 15.06 -3.12 -9.55
N LEU A 89 16.32 -2.72 -9.43
CA LEU A 89 17.49 -3.49 -9.87
C LEU A 89 18.21 -4.08 -8.67
N ARG A 90 18.56 -5.37 -8.77
CA ARG A 90 19.40 -6.06 -7.78
C ARG A 90 20.73 -5.33 -7.64
N ARG A 91 21.16 -5.21 -6.39
CA ARG A 91 22.44 -4.64 -6.00
C ARG A 91 23.12 -5.59 -5.01
N ALA A 92 24.45 -5.55 -4.98
CA ALA A 92 25.18 -6.18 -3.89
C ALA A 92 24.81 -5.52 -2.55
N PRO A 93 24.39 -6.29 -1.53
CA PRO A 93 24.22 -5.75 -0.19
C PRO A 93 25.58 -5.35 0.41
N ASN A 94 25.57 -4.34 1.28
CA ASN A 94 26.72 -3.97 2.08
C ASN A 94 27.10 -5.13 3.02
N ALA A 95 28.33 -5.14 3.54
CA ALA A 95 28.86 -6.26 4.33
C ALA A 95 27.96 -6.65 5.53
N GLY A 96 27.44 -5.65 6.25
CA GLY A 96 26.51 -5.89 7.37
C GLY A 96 25.22 -6.56 6.93
N ASP A 97 24.58 -6.04 5.89
CA ASP A 97 23.33 -6.59 5.34
C ASP A 97 23.52 -8.00 4.77
N SER A 98 24.65 -8.22 4.06
CA SER A 98 25.05 -9.52 3.53
C SER A 98 25.21 -10.55 4.66
N SER A 99 25.88 -10.18 5.74
CA SER A 99 26.09 -11.07 6.91
C SER A 99 24.78 -11.44 7.61
N ALA A 100 23.77 -10.59 7.53
CA ALA A 100 22.43 -10.83 8.05
C ALA A 100 21.52 -11.60 7.06
N GLY A 101 22.03 -11.92 5.87
CA GLY A 101 21.30 -12.60 4.79
C GLY A 101 20.31 -11.69 4.05
N PHE A 102 20.43 -10.37 4.18
CA PHE A 102 19.58 -9.43 3.47
C PHE A 102 20.03 -9.22 2.02
N LYS A 103 19.07 -8.80 1.20
CA LYS A 103 19.29 -8.45 -0.21
C LYS A 103 19.19 -6.93 -0.37
N ALA A 104 19.78 -6.37 -1.42
CA ALA A 104 19.72 -4.93 -1.67
C ALA A 104 19.31 -4.62 -3.11
N SER A 105 18.68 -3.47 -3.30
CA SER A 105 18.30 -2.98 -4.62
C SER A 105 18.56 -1.49 -4.78
N SER A 106 18.62 -1.05 -6.03
CA SER A 106 18.46 0.36 -6.41
C SER A 106 17.12 0.51 -7.12
N VAL A 107 16.49 1.67 -6.98
CA VAL A 107 15.21 1.98 -7.61
C VAL A 107 15.39 3.13 -8.58
N TRP A 108 14.91 2.91 -9.79
CA TRP A 108 14.99 3.82 -10.91
C TRP A 108 13.58 4.18 -11.37
N ALA A 109 13.41 5.41 -11.82
CA ALA A 109 12.15 5.89 -12.33
C ALA A 109 12.35 6.63 -13.66
N ALA A 110 11.41 6.48 -14.59
CA ALA A 110 11.36 7.27 -15.82
C ALA A 110 9.93 7.74 -16.07
N ARG A 111 9.78 8.97 -16.58
CA ARG A 111 8.48 9.51 -16.97
C ARG A 111 8.33 9.44 -18.49
N GLY A 112 7.31 8.73 -18.96
CA GLY A 112 7.12 8.43 -20.39
C GLY A 112 8.38 7.80 -20.99
N ASP A 113 8.88 8.41 -22.07
CA ASP A 113 10.10 7.99 -22.77
C ASP A 113 11.37 8.75 -22.31
N GLY A 114 11.29 9.56 -21.26
CA GLY A 114 12.44 10.27 -20.70
C GLY A 114 13.49 9.34 -20.05
N PRO A 115 14.67 9.84 -19.70
CA PRO A 115 15.73 8.99 -19.14
C PRO A 115 15.35 8.41 -17.77
N PHE A 116 15.85 7.20 -17.48
CA PHE A 116 15.83 6.66 -16.13
C PHE A 116 16.70 7.48 -15.18
N ARG A 117 16.11 7.88 -14.06
CA ARG A 117 16.82 8.51 -12.94
C ARG A 117 16.80 7.57 -11.73
N MET A 118 17.91 7.51 -11.02
CA MET A 118 17.96 6.79 -9.75
C MET A 118 17.17 7.60 -8.72
N ILE A 119 16.15 6.98 -8.12
CA ILE A 119 15.35 7.60 -7.05
C ILE A 119 15.71 7.03 -5.67
N SER A 120 16.31 5.85 -5.63
CA SER A 120 16.94 5.29 -4.43
C SER A 120 18.16 4.47 -4.84
N ASP A 121 19.30 4.71 -4.22
CA ASP A 121 20.55 4.00 -4.51
C ASP A 121 20.65 2.66 -3.78
N TYR A 122 20.01 2.58 -2.61
CA TYR A 122 20.12 1.45 -1.70
C TYR A 122 18.83 1.25 -0.90
N LEU A 123 18.07 0.22 -1.25
CA LEU A 123 16.99 -0.34 -0.43
C LEU A 123 17.33 -1.76 -0.07
N VAL A 124 17.48 -2.01 1.23
CA VAL A 124 17.60 -3.37 1.75
C VAL A 124 16.21 -3.99 1.73
N TYR A 125 16.07 -5.21 1.22
CA TYR A 125 14.83 -5.96 1.19
C TYR A 125 15.05 -7.39 1.69
N ASP A 126 13.97 -8.16 1.76
CA ASP A 126 13.97 -9.47 2.42
C ASP A 126 14.28 -9.36 3.92
N TRP A 127 13.90 -8.23 4.53
CA TRP A 127 13.94 -8.03 5.97
C TRP A 127 13.05 -9.07 6.61
N GLY A 128 13.68 -10.04 7.27
CA GLY A 128 12.97 -10.87 8.22
C GLY A 128 12.45 -10.04 9.38
N CYS A 129 11.29 -10.48 9.83
CA CYS A 129 10.43 -10.00 10.89
C CYS A 129 11.12 -9.30 12.07
N PHE A 130 10.47 -8.23 12.54
CA PHE A 130 10.56 -7.81 13.93
C PHE A 130 10.20 -9.01 14.83
N GLY A 131 10.89 -9.15 15.96
CA GLY A 131 11.16 -10.42 16.68
C GLY A 131 10.00 -11.37 17.01
N ASP A 132 8.74 -11.00 16.77
CA ASP A 132 7.54 -11.73 17.19
C ASP A 132 6.72 -12.36 16.05
N ASP A 133 7.14 -12.25 14.77
CA ASP A 133 6.34 -12.74 13.64
C ASP A 133 6.83 -14.13 13.14
N GLU A 134 6.04 -15.15 13.51
CA GLU A 134 6.29 -16.60 13.37
C GLU A 134 6.44 -17.05 11.90
N ILE A 135 5.82 -16.35 10.95
CA ILE A 135 5.83 -16.72 9.53
C ILE A 135 7.21 -16.48 8.89
N CYS A 136 8.00 -15.54 9.39
CA CYS A 136 9.31 -15.24 8.80
C CYS A 136 10.36 -16.31 8.99
N ARG A 137 10.32 -17.04 10.12
CA ARG A 137 11.33 -18.08 10.37
C ARG A 137 11.18 -19.25 9.40
N GLU A 138 9.94 -19.53 8.98
CA GLU A 138 9.59 -20.59 8.03
C GLU A 138 9.69 -20.15 6.56
N SER A 139 9.47 -18.86 6.26
CA SER A 139 9.33 -18.37 4.88
C SER A 139 10.58 -17.67 4.34
N ARG A 140 11.64 -17.52 5.16
CA ARG A 140 12.95 -17.13 4.64
C ARG A 140 13.48 -18.24 3.73
N PRO A 141 14.02 -17.90 2.54
CA PRO A 141 14.58 -16.59 2.18
C PRO A 141 13.81 -15.82 1.08
N ASP A 142 12.48 -15.89 1.01
CA ASP A 142 11.75 -15.31 -0.13
C ASP A 142 10.41 -14.68 0.30
N LEU A 143 10.49 -13.54 1.01
CA LEU A 143 9.30 -12.80 1.44
C LEU A 143 8.75 -11.91 0.32
N GLY A 144 9.62 -11.36 -0.53
CA GLY A 144 9.24 -10.42 -1.58
C GLY A 144 9.91 -9.06 -1.42
N TYR A 145 9.41 -8.09 -2.16
CA TYR A 145 9.96 -6.75 -2.32
C TYR A 145 8.83 -5.73 -2.35
N MET A 146 9.03 -4.58 -1.70
CA MET A 146 8.16 -3.42 -1.80
C MET A 146 9.02 -2.16 -1.80
N ALA A 147 8.72 -1.24 -2.71
CA ALA A 147 9.11 0.16 -2.63
C ALA A 147 7.94 1.05 -3.05
N GLY A 148 7.79 2.20 -2.38
CA GLY A 148 6.84 3.23 -2.72
C GLY A 148 7.55 4.44 -3.34
N HIS A 149 7.02 4.98 -4.43
CA HIS A 149 7.44 6.26 -4.99
C HIS A 149 6.29 7.26 -4.88
N ARG A 150 6.50 8.36 -4.16
CA ARG A 150 5.50 9.41 -4.03
C ARG A 150 5.63 10.42 -5.17
N LEU A 151 4.56 10.60 -5.91
CA LEU A 151 4.43 11.60 -6.96
C LEU A 151 4.03 12.96 -6.37
N SER A 152 4.35 14.04 -7.09
CA SER A 152 4.09 15.42 -6.65
C SER A 152 2.60 15.76 -6.52
N ASP A 153 1.73 15.01 -7.18
CA ASP A 153 0.27 15.18 -7.14
C ASP A 153 -0.39 14.35 -6.01
N GLY A 154 0.40 13.75 -5.12
CA GLY A 154 -0.07 13.01 -3.97
C GLY A 154 -0.41 11.54 -4.23
N HIS A 155 -0.14 11.01 -5.43
CA HIS A 155 -0.19 9.58 -5.66
C HIS A 155 1.03 8.88 -5.07
N LEU A 156 0.80 7.69 -4.53
CA LEU A 156 1.83 6.72 -4.19
C LEU A 156 1.80 5.60 -5.23
N LEU A 157 2.93 5.37 -5.89
CA LEU A 157 3.17 4.18 -6.72
C LEU A 157 3.92 3.15 -5.88
N MET A 158 3.30 2.00 -5.61
CA MET A 158 3.91 0.90 -4.88
C MET A 158 4.38 -0.16 -5.87
N LEU A 159 5.69 -0.27 -6.06
CA LEU A 159 6.34 -1.36 -6.77
C LEU A 159 6.48 -2.55 -5.83
N VAL A 160 5.79 -3.64 -6.14
CA VAL A 160 5.74 -4.85 -5.30
C VAL A 160 6.16 -6.06 -6.12
N TRP A 161 6.95 -6.94 -5.54
CA TRP A 161 7.22 -8.27 -6.09
C TRP A 161 7.12 -9.32 -5.00
N THR A 162 6.63 -10.50 -5.35
CA THR A 162 6.59 -11.66 -4.47
C THR A 162 7.01 -12.88 -5.27
N PRO A 163 7.49 -13.95 -4.60
CA PRO A 163 7.70 -15.23 -5.26
C PRO A 163 6.43 -15.70 -5.99
N ALA A 164 6.64 -16.42 -7.09
CA ALA A 164 5.58 -16.83 -8.01
C ALA A 164 4.41 -17.50 -7.26
N GLY A 165 3.18 -17.19 -7.71
CA GLY A 165 1.97 -17.83 -7.21
C GLY A 165 1.31 -17.20 -5.99
N ARG A 166 1.83 -16.08 -5.46
CA ARG A 166 1.26 -15.42 -4.26
C ARG A 166 0.37 -14.22 -4.62
N PRO A 167 -0.92 -14.20 -4.20
CA PRO A 167 -1.74 -13.01 -4.30
C PRO A 167 -1.23 -11.92 -3.36
N VAL A 168 -1.46 -10.67 -3.75
CA VAL A 168 -1.08 -9.50 -2.97
C VAL A 168 -2.26 -8.56 -2.82
N SER A 169 -2.48 -8.04 -1.63
CA SER A 169 -3.35 -6.90 -1.40
C SER A 169 -2.58 -5.74 -0.79
N ALA A 170 -2.94 -4.52 -1.15
CA ALA A 170 -2.43 -3.31 -0.53
C ALA A 170 -3.58 -2.47 0.02
N LYS A 171 -3.35 -1.81 1.15
CA LYS A 171 -4.31 -0.93 1.79
C LYS A 171 -3.63 0.38 2.21
N THR A 172 -4.29 1.51 2.01
CA THR A 172 -3.82 2.82 2.51
C THR A 172 -4.49 3.18 3.84
N ALA A 173 -3.93 4.16 4.55
CA ALA A 173 -4.54 4.70 5.78
C ALA A 173 -5.98 5.20 5.55
N GLU A 174 -6.21 5.75 4.37
CA GLU A 174 -7.50 6.31 3.94
C GLU A 174 -8.51 5.22 3.53
N GLY A 175 -8.11 3.95 3.52
CA GLY A 175 -8.99 2.82 3.25
C GLY A 175 -9.09 2.40 1.79
N ALA A 176 -8.31 3.01 0.88
CA ALA A 176 -8.19 2.48 -0.49
C ALA A 176 -7.52 1.10 -0.47
N THR A 177 -8.13 0.13 -1.14
CA THR A 177 -7.65 -1.25 -1.26
C THR A 177 -7.32 -1.56 -2.72
N MET A 178 -6.23 -2.29 -2.93
CA MET A 178 -5.79 -2.80 -4.23
C MET A 178 -5.51 -4.30 -4.08
N GLU A 179 -5.93 -5.10 -5.04
CA GLU A 179 -5.64 -6.54 -5.04
C GLU A 179 -5.02 -6.97 -6.36
N ARG A 180 -4.09 -7.93 -6.31
CA ARG A 180 -3.43 -8.51 -7.46
C ARG A 180 -3.40 -10.02 -7.36
N SER A 181 -3.84 -10.64 -8.44
CA SER A 181 -3.58 -12.05 -8.70
C SER A 181 -2.07 -12.29 -8.83
N PRO A 182 -1.60 -13.52 -8.58
CA PRO A 182 -0.21 -13.90 -8.76
C PRO A 182 0.35 -13.52 -10.14
N GLY A 183 1.61 -13.11 -10.17
CA GLY A 183 2.35 -12.61 -11.35
C GLY A 183 3.81 -12.99 -11.23
N VAL A 184 4.57 -12.84 -12.31
CA VAL A 184 5.88 -13.51 -12.43
C VAL A 184 7.03 -12.63 -11.94
N ARG A 185 6.99 -11.32 -12.21
CA ARG A 185 8.09 -10.37 -11.91
C ARG A 185 7.64 -9.00 -11.39
N GLY A 186 6.55 -9.00 -10.63
CA GLY A 186 6.10 -7.87 -9.82
C GLY A 186 5.04 -7.01 -10.48
N TRP A 187 4.54 -6.04 -9.72
CA TRP A 187 3.42 -5.18 -10.07
C TRP A 187 3.68 -3.76 -9.58
N VAL A 188 3.08 -2.78 -10.24
CA VAL A 188 2.80 -1.50 -9.62
C VAL A 188 1.33 -1.45 -9.23
N MET A 189 1.10 -1.10 -7.97
CA MET A 189 -0.19 -0.68 -7.44
C MET A 189 -0.14 0.81 -7.17
N TRP A 190 -1.25 1.52 -7.25
CA TRP A 190 -1.26 2.93 -6.90
C TRP A 190 -2.50 3.34 -6.14
N ALA A 191 -2.30 4.31 -5.26
CA ALA A 191 -3.38 4.97 -4.54
C ALA A 191 -3.02 6.43 -4.28
N ARG A 192 -4.03 7.30 -4.19
CA ARG A 192 -3.86 8.60 -3.54
C ARG A 192 -3.82 8.41 -2.03
N THR A 193 -2.78 8.92 -1.38
CA THR A 193 -2.67 8.85 0.07
C THR A 193 -1.85 10.03 0.59
N ARG A 194 -2.28 10.58 1.72
CA ARG A 194 -1.52 11.59 2.45
C ARG A 194 -0.52 10.96 3.42
N GLN A 195 -0.65 9.67 3.66
CA GLN A 195 0.12 8.90 4.65
C GLN A 195 0.75 7.68 3.98
N PRO A 196 1.67 7.86 3.00
CA PRO A 196 2.28 6.74 2.28
C PRO A 196 3.02 5.76 3.20
N TRP A 197 3.54 6.22 4.34
CA TRP A 197 4.17 5.39 5.37
C TRP A 197 3.20 4.46 6.13
N GLN A 198 1.89 4.69 6.02
CA GLN A 198 0.85 3.83 6.58
C GLN A 198 0.25 2.85 5.56
N ALA A 199 0.70 2.88 4.30
CA ALA A 199 0.29 1.86 3.35
C ALA A 199 0.71 0.47 3.88
N THR A 200 -0.07 -0.57 3.62
CA THR A 200 0.27 -1.93 4.05
C THR A 200 0.13 -2.86 2.87
N VAL A 201 1.13 -3.70 2.63
CA VAL A 201 1.05 -4.74 1.60
C VAL A 201 1.01 -6.09 2.30
N THR A 202 -0.05 -6.85 2.04
CA THR A 202 -0.29 -8.18 2.57
C THR A 202 -0.12 -9.19 1.44
N VAL A 203 0.63 -10.25 1.70
CA VAL A 203 0.89 -11.33 0.75
C VAL A 203 0.28 -12.61 1.29
N THR A 204 -0.44 -13.34 0.45
CA THR A 204 -1.04 -14.63 0.81
C THR A 204 -0.18 -15.77 0.28
N ARG A 205 0.17 -16.73 1.14
CA ARG A 205 0.90 -17.94 0.76
C ARG A 205 -0.06 -18.98 0.14
N SER A 206 0.52 -20.01 -0.48
CA SER A 206 -0.25 -21.14 -1.01
C SER A 206 -1.01 -21.94 0.06
N ASP A 207 -0.58 -21.88 1.33
CA ASP A 207 -1.24 -22.48 2.48
C ASP A 207 -2.35 -21.59 3.09
N GLY A 208 -2.62 -20.43 2.50
CA GLY A 208 -3.62 -19.46 2.96
C GLY A 208 -3.14 -18.54 4.09
N ARG A 209 -1.96 -18.75 4.68
CA ARG A 209 -1.40 -17.82 5.67
C ARG A 209 -1.01 -16.52 5.01
N THR A 210 -1.15 -15.42 5.72
CA THR A 210 -0.79 -14.08 5.22
C THR A 210 0.36 -13.49 6.01
N TYR A 211 1.20 -12.70 5.35
CA TYR A 211 2.23 -11.89 6.01
C TYR A 211 2.24 -10.49 5.40
N ARG A 212 2.76 -9.52 6.16
CA ARG A 212 2.92 -8.15 5.69
C ARG A 212 4.32 -7.96 5.15
N LEU A 213 4.44 -7.34 3.98
CA LEU A 213 5.74 -6.83 3.53
C LEU A 213 6.08 -5.59 4.37
N PRO A 214 7.24 -5.57 5.05
CA PRO A 214 7.64 -4.40 5.82
C PRO A 214 7.96 -3.23 4.89
N HIS A 215 7.60 -2.02 5.32
CA HIS A 215 8.21 -0.82 4.76
C HIS A 215 9.68 -0.82 5.13
N GLN A 216 10.53 -0.80 4.13
CA GLN A 216 11.96 -0.67 4.35
C GLN A 216 12.25 0.75 4.88
N PRO A 217 13.28 0.93 5.72
CA PRO A 217 13.83 2.27 5.94
C PRO A 217 14.17 2.91 4.59
N GLY A 218 13.62 4.10 4.32
CA GLY A 218 13.74 4.76 3.00
C GLY A 218 12.87 4.13 1.88
N GLY A 219 12.07 3.11 2.19
CA GLY A 219 11.23 2.39 1.23
C GLY A 219 10.07 3.21 0.67
N ILE A 220 9.72 4.34 1.29
CA ILE A 220 8.91 5.39 0.68
C ILE A 220 9.86 6.47 0.18
N ILE A 221 9.99 6.54 -1.14
CA ILE A 221 10.88 7.43 -1.85
C ILE A 221 10.10 8.67 -2.27
N ASP A 222 10.32 9.76 -1.55
CA ASP A 222 9.88 11.08 -1.99
C ASP A 222 10.71 11.52 -3.20
N ARG A 223 10.12 12.38 -4.03
CA ARG A 223 10.87 13.02 -5.11
C ARG A 223 12.01 13.83 -4.48
N GLN A 224 13.26 13.48 -4.76
CA GLN A 224 14.36 14.39 -4.47
C GLN A 224 14.13 15.67 -5.32
N PRO A 225 14.25 16.86 -4.71
CA PRO A 225 14.01 18.14 -5.39
C PRO A 225 14.94 18.35 -6.58
#